data_AF-A0A8T5HZT6-F1
#
_entry.id   AF-A0A8T5HZT6-F1
#
_cell.length_a   1.000
_cell.length_b   1.000
_cell.length_c   1.000
_cell.angle_alpha   90.00
_cell.angle_beta   90.00
_cell.angle_gamma   90.00
#
_symmetry.space_group_name_H-M   'P 1'
#
loop_
_entity.id
_entity.type
_entity.pdbx_description
1 polymer ?
#
loop_
_entity_poly.entity_id
_entity_poly.type
_entity_poly.pdbx_seq_one_letter_code
_entity_poly.pdbx_strand_id
1 'polypeptide(L)'
;MALTIPTSMEECLYFTNRSIGENGNILAWVYRKECPKCKKDKMGKPINPKTGRAKPRSLEYVCPGCGYTEEKVEHEATLTLEAKYTCPECGKDGEGSTPYVRKTFKGVKAFVIECEHCQAQIPVTKKLKAIKKKKK
;
A
#
# COMPACT_ATOMS: atom_id res chain seq x y z
N MET A 1 1.17 -5.90 18.99
CA MET A 1 0.96 -4.44 19.05
C MET A 1 -0.14 -4.16 18.05
N ALA A 2 -1.31 -3.70 18.49
CA ALA A 2 -2.45 -3.54 17.59
C ALA A 2 -2.16 -2.48 16.52
N LEU A 3 -2.38 -2.81 15.24
CA LEU A 3 -2.20 -1.86 14.15
C LEU A 3 -3.14 -0.65 14.35
N THR A 4 -2.58 0.56 14.40
CA THR A 4 -3.35 1.80 14.49
C THR A 4 -3.78 2.24 13.09
N ILE A 5 -5.09 2.41 12.91
CA ILE A 5 -5.63 2.94 11.67
C ILE A 5 -5.20 4.41 11.57
N PRO A 6 -4.61 4.85 10.45
CA PRO A 6 -4.19 6.23 10.28
C PRO A 6 -5.40 7.16 10.35
N THR A 7 -5.30 8.20 11.19
CA THR A 7 -6.35 9.22 11.37
C THR A 7 -6.33 10.26 10.25
N SER A 8 -5.21 10.42 9.53
CA SER A 8 -5.10 11.33 8.38
C SER A 8 -4.53 10.65 7.12
N MET A 9 -5.19 10.92 5.98
CA MET A 9 -4.71 10.51 4.65
C MET A 9 -3.38 11.18 4.26
N GLU A 10 -3.02 12.30 4.89
CA GLU A 10 -1.81 13.07 4.56
C GLU A 10 -0.54 12.32 4.99
N GLU A 11 -0.68 11.46 5.99
CA GLU A 11 0.39 10.64 6.53
C GLU A 11 0.57 9.34 5.76
N CYS A 12 -0.46 8.96 5.01
CA CYS A 12 -0.47 7.77 4.18
C CYS A 12 0.12 8.07 2.79
N LEU A 13 0.95 7.16 2.32
CA LEU A 13 1.38 7.09 0.92
C LEU A 13 0.34 6.32 0.08
N TYR A 14 -0.30 5.34 0.69
CA TYR A 14 -1.34 4.53 0.09
C TYR A 14 -2.40 4.26 1.16
N PHE A 15 -3.67 4.37 0.79
CA PHE A 15 -4.80 4.03 1.64
C PHE A 15 -5.91 3.45 0.77
N THR A 16 -6.46 2.31 1.17
CA THR A 16 -7.60 1.69 0.52
C THR A 16 -8.48 1.02 1.56
N ASN A 17 -9.79 1.22 1.44
CA ASN A 17 -10.80 0.45 2.15
C ASN A 17 -11.73 -0.16 1.11
N ARG A 18 -11.93 -1.49 1.12
CA ARG A 18 -12.85 -2.16 0.19
C ARG A 18 -13.30 -3.52 0.70
N SER A 19 -14.42 -4.00 0.17
CA SER A 19 -14.83 -5.40 0.32
C SER A 19 -14.02 -6.34 -0.60
N ILE A 20 -13.79 -7.56 -0.14
CA ILE A 20 -13.21 -8.70 -0.85
C ILE A 20 -14.19 -9.86 -0.75
N GLY A 21 -14.79 -10.27 -1.86
CA GLY A 21 -15.78 -11.34 -1.87
C GLY A 21 -17.14 -10.90 -1.32
N GLU A 22 -17.91 -11.86 -0.79
CA GLU A 22 -19.27 -11.63 -0.28
C GLU A 22 -19.26 -11.05 1.15
N ASN A 23 -18.35 -11.51 2.03
CA ASN A 23 -18.29 -11.10 3.44
C ASN A 23 -16.89 -10.62 3.91
N GLY A 24 -15.90 -10.51 3.03
CA GLY A 24 -14.58 -9.99 3.40
C GLY A 24 -14.49 -8.49 3.22
N ASN A 25 -13.74 -7.82 4.09
CA ASN A 25 -13.31 -6.43 3.90
C ASN A 25 -11.81 -6.31 4.12
N ILE A 26 -11.19 -5.31 3.51
CA ILE A 26 -9.79 -4.99 3.71
C ILE A 26 -9.61 -3.49 3.76
N LEU A 27 -8.95 -3.05 4.80
CA LEU A 27 -8.48 -1.72 5.05
C LEU A 27 -6.97 -1.79 5.06
N ALA A 28 -6.33 -1.37 3.97
CA ALA A 28 -4.87 -1.40 3.83
C ALA A 28 -4.32 0.00 3.66
N TRP A 29 -3.26 0.31 4.39
CA TRP A 29 -2.57 1.59 4.37
C TRP A 29 -1.05 1.43 4.41
N VAL A 30 -0.35 2.45 3.95
CA VAL A 30 1.11 2.52 3.95
C VAL A 30 1.46 3.89 4.47
N TYR A 31 2.24 3.96 5.54
CA TYR A 31 2.78 5.22 6.03
C TYR A 31 3.84 5.77 5.08
N ARG A 32 3.92 7.09 4.95
CA ARG A 32 5.06 7.71 4.24
C ARG A 32 6.32 7.52 5.06
N LYS A 33 7.37 7.01 4.43
CA LYS A 33 8.70 6.93 5.04
C LYS A 33 9.27 8.33 5.23
N GLU A 34 9.73 8.59 6.44
CA GLU A 34 10.54 9.77 6.76
C GLU A 34 11.90 9.65 6.08
N CYS A 35 12.46 10.78 5.65
CA CYS A 35 13.74 10.74 4.97
C CYS A 35 14.84 10.19 5.90
N PRO A 36 15.61 9.17 5.49
CA PRO A 36 16.66 8.58 6.32
C PRO A 36 17.80 9.57 6.62
N LYS A 37 17.99 10.59 5.76
CA LYS A 37 19.01 11.63 5.95
C LYS A 37 18.55 12.75 6.88
N CYS A 38 17.40 13.38 6.61
CA CYS A 38 16.99 14.56 7.39
C CYS A 38 16.04 14.24 8.54
N LYS A 39 15.34 13.09 8.53
CA LYS A 39 14.31 12.68 9.52
C LYS A 39 13.27 13.74 9.88
N LYS A 40 13.14 14.78 9.05
CA LYS A 40 12.24 15.93 9.27
C LYS A 40 11.07 15.91 8.31
N ASP A 41 11.32 15.50 7.07
CA ASP A 41 10.34 15.53 6.00
C ASP A 41 9.98 14.13 5.53
N LYS A 42 8.67 13.94 5.25
CA LYS A 42 8.14 12.75 4.60
C LYS A 42 8.57 12.76 3.13
N MET A 43 9.14 11.66 2.65
CA MET A 43 9.55 11.54 1.26
C MET A 43 8.32 11.49 0.35
N GLY A 44 8.43 12.12 -0.83
CA GLY A 44 7.32 12.26 -1.76
C GLY A 44 7.79 12.14 -3.21
N LYS A 45 6.85 12.18 -4.14
CA LYS A 45 7.21 12.27 -5.57
C LYS A 45 7.78 13.65 -5.87
N PRO A 46 8.72 13.76 -6.82
CA PRO A 46 9.28 15.05 -7.21
C PRO A 46 8.16 15.98 -7.67
N ILE A 47 8.17 17.21 -7.17
CA ILE A 47 7.20 18.24 -7.51
C ILE A 47 7.69 18.93 -8.78
N ASN A 48 6.80 19.15 -9.74
CA ASN A 48 7.13 19.90 -10.94
C ASN A 48 7.17 21.40 -10.57
N PRO A 49 8.31 22.09 -10.73
CA PRO A 49 8.48 23.48 -10.31
C PRO A 49 7.54 24.44 -11.05
N LYS A 50 7.06 24.07 -12.26
CA LYS A 50 6.14 24.90 -13.04
C LYS A 50 4.69 24.80 -12.59
N THR A 51 4.27 23.66 -12.03
CA THR A 51 2.86 23.41 -11.69
C THR A 51 2.62 23.23 -10.20
N GLY A 52 3.67 23.12 -9.38
CA GLY A 52 3.56 22.82 -7.96
C GLY A 52 2.96 21.44 -7.66
N ARG A 53 2.76 20.60 -8.68
CA ARG A 53 2.14 19.28 -8.55
C ARG A 53 3.19 18.17 -8.59
N ALA A 54 2.97 17.13 -7.79
CA ALA A 54 3.76 15.90 -7.86
C ALA A 54 3.76 15.34 -9.29
N LYS A 55 4.94 15.10 -9.84
CA LYS A 55 5.12 14.60 -11.20
C LYS A 55 4.45 13.22 -11.32
N PRO A 56 3.47 13.05 -12.22
CA PRO A 56 2.82 11.77 -12.42
C PRO A 56 3.82 10.80 -13.04
N ARG A 57 3.76 9.52 -12.63
CA ARG A 57 4.64 8.43 -13.12
C ARG A 57 6.14 8.59 -12.85
N SER A 58 6.55 9.44 -11.90
CA SER A 58 7.94 9.46 -11.44
C SER A 58 8.38 8.07 -10.98
N LEU A 59 9.58 7.70 -11.42
CA LEU A 59 10.27 6.47 -11.04
C LEU A 59 11.15 6.68 -9.80
N GLU A 60 11.12 7.88 -9.22
CA GLU A 60 11.97 8.29 -8.11
C GLU A 60 11.14 9.07 -7.09
N TYR A 61 11.57 9.00 -5.84
CA TYR A 61 11.06 9.77 -4.71
C TYR A 61 12.13 10.75 -4.26
N VAL A 62 11.72 11.97 -3.92
CA VAL A 62 12.60 13.06 -3.50
C VAL A 62 12.13 13.60 -2.17
N CYS A 63 13.07 13.80 -1.24
CA CYS A 63 12.83 14.49 0.00
C CYS A 63 12.80 16.01 -0.24
N PRO A 64 11.72 16.73 0.13
CA PRO A 64 11.63 18.17 -0.07
C PRO A 64 12.60 18.98 0.81
N GLY A 65 12.97 18.47 1.99
CA GLY A 65 13.83 19.20 2.93
C GLY A 65 15.32 19.12 2.61
N CYS A 66 15.83 17.95 2.18
CA CYS A 66 17.26 17.74 1.93
C CYS A 66 17.62 17.36 0.48
N GLY A 67 16.63 17.22 -0.40
CA GLY A 67 16.86 16.85 -1.80
C GLY A 67 17.30 15.40 -2.02
N TYR A 68 17.28 14.55 -0.99
CA TYR A 68 17.65 13.13 -1.12
C TYR A 68 16.68 12.39 -2.05
N THR A 69 17.24 11.65 -3.01
CA THR A 69 16.49 10.89 -4.01
C THR A 69 16.63 9.39 -3.80
N GLU A 70 15.52 8.64 -3.86
CA GLU A 70 15.50 7.17 -3.86
C GLU A 70 14.75 6.67 -5.10
N GLU A 71 15.19 5.55 -5.67
CA GLU A 71 14.41 4.87 -6.69
C GLU A 71 13.09 4.39 -6.12
N LYS A 72 12.03 4.45 -6.92
CA LYS A 72 10.68 4.03 -6.52
C LYS A 72 10.65 2.57 -6.06
N VAL A 73 11.41 1.69 -6.70
CA VAL A 73 11.39 0.26 -6.36
C VAL A 73 11.96 0.04 -4.97
N GLU A 74 13.12 0.64 -4.67
CA GLU A 74 13.75 0.56 -3.36
C GLU A 74 12.92 1.27 -2.29
N HIS A 75 12.43 2.47 -2.61
CA HIS A 75 11.57 3.24 -1.71
C HIS A 75 10.31 2.45 -1.35
N GLU A 76 9.55 1.96 -2.34
CA GLU A 76 8.34 1.14 -2.13
C GLU A 76 8.66 -0.19 -1.40
N ALA A 77 9.82 -0.81 -1.65
CA ALA A 77 10.24 -2.04 -0.96
C ALA A 77 10.57 -1.81 0.53
N THR A 78 11.07 -0.62 0.90
CA THR A 78 11.31 -0.26 2.31
C THR A 78 10.04 0.12 3.07
N LEU A 79 8.94 0.34 2.36
CA LEU A 79 7.65 0.66 2.98
C LEU A 79 6.92 -0.60 3.41
N THR A 80 6.28 -0.52 4.57
CA THR A 80 5.39 -1.56 5.08
C THR A 80 3.94 -1.23 4.74
N LEU A 81 3.27 -2.14 4.05
CA LEU A 81 1.83 -2.15 3.89
C LEU A 81 1.22 -2.87 5.09
N GLU A 82 0.51 -2.09 5.89
CA GLU A 82 -0.30 -2.59 6.99
C GLU A 82 -1.74 -2.69 6.54
N ALA A 83 -2.42 -3.75 6.96
CA ALA A 83 -3.81 -3.91 6.64
C ALA A 83 -4.57 -4.64 7.73
N LYS A 84 -5.77 -4.15 7.99
CA LYS A 84 -6.82 -4.87 8.70
C LYS A 84 -7.77 -5.46 7.70
N TYR A 85 -8.04 -6.76 7.81
CA TYR A 85 -8.92 -7.46 6.89
C TYR A 85 -9.88 -8.35 7.66
N THR A 86 -10.97 -8.72 7.01
CA THR A 86 -11.87 -9.79 7.42
C THR A 86 -11.71 -10.89 6.39
N CYS A 87 -11.22 -12.07 6.82
CA CYS A 87 -10.95 -13.19 5.91
C CYS A 87 -12.29 -13.58 5.25
N PRO A 88 -12.40 -13.53 3.91
CA PRO A 88 -13.64 -13.93 3.23
C PRO A 88 -13.91 -15.44 3.36
N GLU A 89 -12.90 -16.24 3.70
CA GLU A 89 -13.01 -17.70 3.85
C GLU A 89 -13.49 -18.09 5.25
N CYS A 90 -12.92 -17.49 6.32
CA CYS A 90 -13.25 -17.86 7.70
C CYS A 90 -14.10 -16.82 8.44
N GLY A 91 -14.36 -15.66 7.85
CA GLY A 91 -15.17 -14.58 8.43
C GLY A 91 -14.54 -13.84 9.61
N LYS A 92 -13.31 -14.20 10.01
CA LYS A 92 -12.61 -13.56 11.14
C LYS A 92 -11.89 -12.29 10.70
N ASP A 93 -11.98 -11.26 11.51
CA ASP A 93 -11.10 -10.11 11.43
C ASP A 93 -9.68 -10.49 11.84
N GLY A 94 -8.73 -9.87 11.17
CA GLY A 94 -7.31 -10.07 11.41
C GLY A 94 -6.52 -8.88 10.91
N GLU A 95 -5.24 -8.87 11.28
CA GLU A 95 -4.30 -7.88 10.80
C GLU A 95 -3.15 -8.56 10.06
N GLY A 96 -2.47 -7.80 9.21
CA GLY A 96 -1.38 -8.31 8.40
C GLY A 96 -0.50 -7.18 7.94
N SER A 97 0.80 -7.39 8.04
CA SER A 97 1.80 -6.48 7.52
C SER A 97 2.64 -7.19 6.47
N THR A 98 2.84 -6.53 5.34
CA THR A 98 3.65 -7.05 4.23
C THR A 98 4.45 -5.90 3.63
N PRO A 99 5.60 -6.14 2.98
CA PRO A 99 6.27 -5.08 2.25
C PRO A 99 5.36 -4.53 1.14
N TYR A 100 5.42 -3.23 0.85
CA TYR A 100 4.60 -2.54 -0.17
C TYR A 100 5.07 -2.87 -1.60
N VAL A 101 5.15 -4.15 -1.91
CA VAL A 101 5.57 -4.70 -3.20
C VAL A 101 4.36 -5.30 -3.90
N ARG A 102 4.11 -4.85 -5.14
CA ARG A 102 3.04 -5.38 -5.96
C ARG A 102 3.44 -6.73 -6.54
N LYS A 103 2.78 -7.80 -6.10
CA LYS A 103 2.93 -9.15 -6.66
C LYS A 103 1.87 -9.40 -7.74
N THR A 104 2.16 -10.30 -8.66
CA THR A 104 1.19 -10.72 -9.68
C THR A 104 0.28 -11.79 -9.11
N PHE A 105 -0.97 -11.44 -8.80
CA PHE A 105 -1.99 -12.36 -8.32
C PHE A 105 -3.07 -12.56 -9.38
N LYS A 106 -3.22 -13.78 -9.90
CA LYS A 106 -4.21 -14.14 -10.94
C LYS A 106 -4.21 -13.17 -12.15
N GLY A 107 -3.01 -12.78 -12.61
CA GLY A 107 -2.83 -11.87 -13.76
C GLY A 107 -3.02 -10.37 -13.46
N VAL A 108 -3.26 -10.01 -12.19
CA VAL A 108 -3.40 -8.62 -11.75
C VAL A 108 -2.33 -8.29 -10.71
N LYS A 109 -1.71 -7.10 -10.83
CA LYS A 109 -0.79 -6.59 -9.80
C LYS A 109 -1.59 -6.22 -8.56
N ALA A 110 -1.34 -6.93 -7.46
CA ALA A 110 -2.01 -6.78 -6.17
C ALA A 110 -0.98 -6.87 -5.04
N PHE A 111 -1.30 -6.29 -3.89
CA PHE A 111 -0.60 -6.63 -2.65
C PHE A 111 -1.27 -7.87 -2.08
N VAL A 112 -0.51 -8.86 -1.66
CA VAL A 112 -1.06 -10.12 -1.13
C VAL A 112 -0.79 -10.15 0.35
N ILE A 113 -1.85 -10.14 1.14
CA ILE A 113 -1.79 -10.28 2.60
C ILE A 113 -2.24 -11.69 2.94
N GLU A 114 -1.51 -12.35 3.83
CA GLU A 114 -1.85 -13.68 4.31
C GLU A 114 -2.68 -13.56 5.59
N CYS A 115 -3.73 -14.37 5.70
CA CYS A 115 -4.52 -14.37 6.90
C CYS A 115 -3.87 -15.20 8.03
N GLU A 116 -3.79 -14.64 9.23
CA GLU A 116 -3.23 -15.32 10.40
C GLU A 116 -4.05 -16.56 10.85
N HIS A 117 -5.35 -16.59 10.56
CA HIS A 117 -6.24 -17.69 10.96
C HIS A 117 -6.39 -18.78 9.91
N CYS A 118 -6.59 -18.36 8.65
CA CYS A 118 -6.99 -19.24 7.55
C CYS A 118 -5.82 -19.46 6.56
N GLN A 119 -4.70 -18.74 6.70
CA GLN A 119 -3.58 -18.68 5.72
C GLN A 119 -4.03 -18.33 4.30
N ALA A 120 -5.24 -17.78 4.16
CA ALA A 120 -5.78 -17.40 2.87
C ALA A 120 -5.05 -16.17 2.33
N GLN A 121 -4.81 -16.19 1.02
CA GLN A 121 -4.19 -15.06 0.32
C GLN A 121 -5.25 -14.04 -0.06
N ILE A 122 -5.14 -12.85 0.53
CA ILE A 122 -6.08 -11.75 0.39
C ILE A 122 -5.45 -10.68 -0.53
N PRO A 123 -5.83 -10.64 -1.82
CA PRO A 123 -5.26 -9.70 -2.79
C PRO A 123 -5.89 -8.31 -2.70
N VAL A 124 -5.10 -7.29 -2.40
CA VAL A 124 -5.44 -5.87 -2.50
C VAL A 124 -5.05 -5.34 -3.87
N THR A 125 -6.01 -5.24 -4.80
CA THR A 125 -5.78 -4.64 -6.13
C THR A 125 -5.89 -3.12 -6.09
N LYS A 126 -5.51 -2.39 -7.16
CA LYS A 126 -5.87 -0.96 -7.30
C LYS A 126 -7.28 -0.85 -7.90
N LYS A 127 -8.08 0.17 -7.51
CA LYS A 127 -9.44 0.46 -8.05
C LYS A 127 -9.47 0.16 -9.56
N LEU A 128 -10.44 -0.66 -10.01
CA LEU A 128 -10.82 -0.96 -11.42
C LEU A 128 -10.37 -2.28 -12.07
N LYS A 129 -9.64 -3.20 -11.41
CA LYS A 129 -9.43 -4.54 -11.99
C LYS A 129 -10.24 -5.59 -11.24
N ALA A 130 -11.38 -5.97 -11.82
CA ALA A 130 -12.02 -7.24 -11.50
C ALA A 130 -10.96 -8.35 -11.69
N ILE A 131 -10.71 -9.12 -10.63
CA ILE A 131 -9.93 -10.36 -10.75
C ILE A 131 -10.76 -11.23 -11.69
N LYS A 132 -10.29 -11.44 -12.93
CA LYS A 132 -10.97 -12.32 -13.88
C LYS A 132 -10.98 -13.72 -13.23
N LYS A 133 -12.13 -14.15 -12.70
CA LYS A 133 -12.36 -15.56 -12.38
C LYS A 133 -12.12 -16.30 -13.70
N LYS A 134 -11.16 -17.24 -13.73
CA LYS A 134 -11.06 -18.18 -14.85
C LYS A 134 -12.44 -18.83 -14.96
N LYS A 135 -13.14 -18.59 -16.07
CA LYS A 135 -14.28 -19.43 -16.44
C LYS A 135 -13.70 -20.82 -16.70
N LYS A 136 -14.40 -21.79 -16.11
CA LYS A 136 -14.18 -23.24 -16.14
C LYS A 136 -13.72 -23.74 -17.51
#